data_AF-A0A2M6VPW1-F1
#
_entry.id   AF-A0A2M6VPW1-F1
#
_cell.length_a   1.000
_cell.length_b   1.000
_cell.length_c   1.000
_cell.angle_alpha   90.00
_cell.angle_beta   90.00
_cell.angle_gamma   90.00
#
_symmetry.space_group_name_H-M   'P 1'
#
loop_
_entity.id
_entity.type
_entity.pdbx_description
1 polymer ?
#
loop_
_entity_poly.entity_id
_entity_poly.type
_entity_poly.pdbx_seq_one_letter_code
_entity_poly.pdbx_strand_id
1 'polypeptide(L)' 'MSRLALTRDKIYKTVARQLHGVVPCWVCGEHVSHDSASLEHIQPLSEGGSSHLDNLAISHARCNHQRHAKTTP' A
#
# COMPACT_ATOMS: atom_id res chain seq x y z
N MET A 1 -11.32 -11.13 -11.23
CA MET A 1 -10.53 -10.17 -10.43
C MET A 1 -10.91 -10.34 -8.96
N SER A 2 -9.95 -10.38 -8.04
CA SER A 2 -10.23 -10.53 -6.60
C SER A 2 -10.72 -9.22 -5.98
N ARG A 3 -11.44 -9.29 -4.85
CA ARG A 3 -11.91 -8.11 -4.10
C ARG A 3 -10.76 -7.19 -3.71
N LEU A 4 -9.60 -7.76 -3.36
CA LEU A 4 -8.38 -7.00 -3.05
C LEU A 4 -7.85 -6.21 -4.24
N ALA A 5 -7.87 -6.78 -5.45
CA ALA A 5 -7.39 -6.09 -6.64
C ALA A 5 -8.24 -4.84 -6.95
N LEU A 6 -9.57 -4.93 -6.74
CA LEU A 6 -10.48 -3.79 -6.89
C LEU A 6 -10.23 -2.71 -5.83
N THR A 7 -10.00 -3.11 -4.57
CA THR A 7 -9.67 -2.17 -3.48
C THR A 7 -8.36 -1.44 -3.76
N ARG A 8 -7.32 -2.17 -4.18
CA ARG A 8 -6.02 -1.58 -4.55
C ARG A 8 -6.18 -0.52 -5.65
N ASP A 9 -6.88 -0.88 -6.74
CA ASP A 9 -7.09 0.02 -7.87
C ASP A 9 -7.85 1.29 -7.44
N LYS A 10 -8.89 1.12 -6.63
CA LYS A 10 -9.67 2.24 -6.08
C LYS A 10 -8.79 3.18 -5.24
N ILE A 11 -8.02 2.64 -4.29
CA ILE A 11 -7.16 3.43 -3.42
C ILE A 11 -6.08 4.15 -4.23
N TYR A 12 -5.41 3.45 -5.15
CA TYR A 12 -4.39 4.05 -6.02
C TYR A 12 -4.96 5.25 -6.78
N LYS A 13 -6.11 5.08 -7.44
CA LYS A 13 -6.76 6.15 -8.21
C LYS A 13 -7.19 7.32 -7.34
N THR A 14 -7.68 7.05 -6.12
CA THR A 14 -8.03 8.09 -5.16
C THR A 14 -6.80 8.90 -4.74
N VAL A 15 -5.71 8.25 -4.37
CA VAL A 15 -4.46 8.92 -3.97
C VAL A 15 -3.87 9.70 -5.15
N ALA A 16 -3.79 9.09 -6.33
CA ALA A 16 -3.30 9.76 -7.53
C ALA A 16 -4.12 11.02 -7.83
N ARG A 17 -5.45 10.96 -7.70
CA ARG A 17 -6.32 12.12 -7.89
C ARG A 17 -6.05 13.22 -6.86
N GLN A 18 -5.84 12.87 -5.61
CA GLN A 18 -5.59 13.83 -4.52
C GLN A 18 -4.21 14.49 -4.61
N LEU A 19 -3.23 13.77 -5.16
CA LEU A 19 -1.82 14.17 -5.22
C LEU A 19 -1.34 14.41 -6.66
N HIS A 20 -2.23 14.91 -7.53
CA HIS A 20 -1.90 15.37 -8.88
C HIS A 20 -1.16 14.35 -9.75
N GLY A 21 -1.57 13.09 -9.67
CA GLY A 21 -1.01 11.96 -10.41
C GLY A 21 0.11 11.22 -9.68
N VAL A 22 0.63 11.76 -8.58
CA VAL A 22 1.71 11.14 -7.81
C VAL A 22 1.13 10.29 -6.70
N VAL A 23 1.40 8.98 -6.72
CA VAL A 23 1.11 8.07 -5.61
C VAL A 23 2.40 7.81 -4.83
N PRO A 24 2.59 8.39 -3.63
CA PRO A 24 3.80 8.17 -2.85
C PRO A 24 3.77 6.80 -2.18
N CYS A 25 4.90 6.12 -2.20
CA CYS A 25 5.13 4.89 -1.46
C CYS A 25 5.10 5.20 0.03
N TRP A 26 4.30 4.48 0.80
CA TRP A 26 4.25 4.70 2.25
C TRP A 26 5.59 4.42 2.95
N VAL A 27 6.44 3.57 2.38
CA VAL A 27 7.74 3.20 2.98
C VAL A 27 8.85 4.19 2.65
N CYS A 28 9.02 4.55 1.38
CA CYS A 28 10.14 5.39 0.92
C CYS A 28 9.75 6.78 0.42
N GLY A 29 8.46 7.08 0.28
CA GLY A 29 7.95 8.36 -0.23
C GLY A 29 8.02 8.54 -1.75
N GLU A 30 8.81 7.74 -2.47
CA GLU A 30 8.92 7.80 -3.94
C GLU A 30 7.63 7.39 -4.65
N HIS A 31 7.44 7.87 -5.88
CA HIS A 31 6.28 7.52 -6.67
C HIS A 31 6.21 6.00 -6.98
N VAL A 32 5.04 5.41 -6.73
CA VAL A 32 4.69 4.03 -7.08
C VAL A 32 3.87 4.04 -8.37
N SER A 33 4.33 3.29 -9.37
CA SER A 33 3.56 3.07 -10.59
C SER A 33 2.38 2.12 -10.35
N HIS A 34 1.30 2.28 -11.12
CA HIS A 34 0.05 1.52 -10.92
C HIS A 34 0.23 0.00 -11.01
N ASP A 35 1.11 -0.45 -11.89
CA ASP A 35 1.47 -1.86 -12.10
C ASP A 35 2.29 -2.44 -10.93
N SER A 36 3.17 -1.64 -10.33
CA SER A 36 4.03 -2.05 -9.20
C SER A 36 3.42 -1.79 -7.82
N ALA A 37 2.23 -1.16 -7.79
CA ALA A 37 1.50 -0.85 -6.57
C ALA A 37 1.03 -2.11 -5.84
N SER A 38 1.39 -2.19 -4.56
CA SER A 38 0.88 -3.14 -3.60
C SER A 38 -0.05 -2.43 -2.62
N LEU A 39 -1.09 -3.13 -2.16
CA LEU A 39 -1.97 -2.67 -1.09
C LEU A 39 -1.55 -3.40 0.19
N GLU A 40 -1.19 -2.66 1.23
CA GLU A 40 -0.76 -3.23 2.50
C GLU A 40 -1.50 -2.61 3.68
N HIS A 41 -1.51 -3.34 4.78
CA HIS A 41 -1.98 -2.84 6.06
C HIS A 41 -0.88 -2.04 6.75
N ILE A 42 -1.23 -0.87 7.30
CA ILE A 42 -0.31 -0.04 8.08
C ILE A 42 0.08 -0.77 9.36
N GLN A 43 -0.93 -1.15 10.15
CA GLN A 43 -0.82 -2.09 11.25
C GLN A 43 -1.24 -3.49 10.78
N PRO A 44 -0.41 -4.54 10.96
CA PRO A 44 -0.76 -5.90 10.59
C PRO A 44 -2.05 -6.39 11.25
N LEU A 45 -2.84 -7.22 10.55
CA LEU A 45 -4.04 -7.85 11.11
C LEU A 45 -3.72 -8.68 12.36
N SER A 46 -2.56 -9.35 12.39
CA SER A 46 -2.09 -10.14 13.53
C SER A 46 -1.82 -9.30 14.79
N GLU A 47 -1.60 -8.00 14.62
CA GLU A 47 -1.34 -7.05 15.71
C GLU A 47 -2.57 -6.19 16.03
N GLY A 48 -3.75 -6.57 15.52
CA GLY A 48 -5.00 -5.85 15.75
C GLY A 48 -5.33 -4.77 14.70
N GLY A 49 -4.60 -4.71 13.60
CA GLY A 49 -4.94 -3.85 12.46
C GLY A 49 -6.27 -4.22 11.81
N SER A 50 -6.86 -3.28 11.08
CA SER A 50 -8.14 -3.45 10.39
C SER A 50 -7.99 -3.40 8.87
N SER A 51 -9.02 -3.82 8.11
CA SER A 51 -9.04 -3.64 6.65
C SER A 51 -9.80 -2.37 6.21
N HIS A 52 -9.92 -1.39 7.12
CA HIS A 52 -10.49 -0.07 6.81
C HIS A 52 -9.48 0.80 6.07
N LEU A 53 -9.98 1.80 5.33
CA LEU A 53 -9.14 2.64 4.45
C LEU A 53 -8.06 3.42 5.21
N ASP A 54 -8.29 3.75 6.47
CA ASP A 54 -7.35 4.43 7.37
C ASP A 54 -6.16 3.56 7.76
N ASN A 55 -6.31 2.23 7.74
CA ASN A 55 -5.24 1.26 7.98
C ASN A 55 -4.68 0.65 6.69
N LEU A 56 -4.98 1.23 5.52
CA LEU A 56 -4.50 0.75 4.23
C LEU A 56 -3.58 1.77 3.56
N ALA A 57 -2.48 1.29 2.99
CA ALA A 57 -1.51 2.12 2.29
C ALA A 57 -1.07 1.49 0.96
N ILE A 58 -0.52 2.33 0.07
CA ILE A 58 0.13 1.89 -1.16
C ILE A 58 1.65 1.94 -0.98
N SER A 59 2.34 0.89 -1.38
CA SER A 59 3.81 0.90 -1.55
C SER A 59 4.24 0.13 -2.78
N HIS A 60 5.52 0.23 -3.13
CA HIS A 60 6.13 -0.67 -4.11
C HIS A 60 6.15 -2.10 -3.59
N ALA A 61 5.97 -3.09 -4.48
CA ALA A 61 6.13 -4.50 -4.14
C ALA A 61 7.45 -4.82 -3.41
N ARG A 62 8.56 -4.18 -3.84
CA ARG A 62 9.89 -4.33 -3.20
C ARG A 62 9.91 -3.80 -1.76
N CYS A 63 9.28 -2.65 -1.53
CA CYS A 63 9.26 -1.99 -0.23
C CYS A 63 8.37 -2.78 0.74
N ASN A 64 7.21 -3.25 0.26
CA ASN A 64 6.34 -4.14 1.00
C ASN A 64 7.04 -5.45 1.37
N HIS A 65 7.82 -6.05 0.47
CA HIS A 65 8.57 -7.26 0.81
C HIS A 65 9.64 -7.01 1.87
N GLN A 66 10.45 -5.95 1.72
CA GLN A 66 11.55 -5.64 2.64
C GLN A 66 11.07 -5.26 4.05
N ARG A 67 9.95 -4.55 4.18
CA ARG A 67 9.41 -4.17 5.51
C ARG A 67 8.99 -5.40 6.33
N HIS A 68 8.44 -6.43 5.68
CA HIS A 68 8.00 -7.64 6.35
C HIS A 68 9.16 -8.58 6.66
N ALA A 69 10.26 -8.46 5.92
CA ALA A 69 11.50 -9.19 6.18
C ALA A 69 12.31 -8.62 7.37
N LYS A 70 11.97 -7.44 7.93
CA LYS A 70 12.70 -6.81 9.05
C LYS A 70 12.44 -7.46 10.43
N THR A 71 11.94 -8.69 10.48
CA THR A 71 11.80 -9.49 11.70
C THR A 71 13.03 -10.37 11.96
N THR A 72 14.20 -9.79 12.24
CA THR A 72 15.27 -10.45 13.02
C THR A 72 16.29 -9.42 13.52
N PRO A 73 16.53 -9.33 14.84
CA PRO A 73 17.86 -9.66 15.36
C PRO A 73 17.91 -11.03 16.03
#